data_AF-A0A527CTB4-F1
#
_entry.id   AF-A0A527CTB4-F1
#
_cell.length_a   1.000
_cell.length_b   1.000
_cell.length_c   1.000
_cell.angle_alpha   90.00
_cell.angle_beta   90.00
_cell.angle_gamma   90.00
#
_symmetry.space_group_name_H-M   'P 1'
#
loop_
_entity.id
_entity.type
_entity.pdbx_description
1 polymer ?
#
loop_
_entity_poly.entity_id
_entity_poly.type
_entity_poly.pdbx_seq_one_letter_code
_entity_poly.pdbx_strand_id
1 'polypeptide(L)'
;AEFCGAQHANMGTFIIAEPRAKFDAWWNDQLQPAAAAASDEAKTGEGLFLKRPCVMCHRIGGTAAGGTVAPDLTHIASRQTLAAGTLT
;
A
#
# COMPACT_ATOMS: atom_id res chain seq x y z
N ALA A 1 12.83 -14.86 -13.76
CA ALA A 1 13.08 -14.67 -12.33
C ALA A 1 14.54 -15.00 -12.06
N GLU A 2 15.22 -14.21 -11.24
CA GLU A 2 16.67 -14.30 -10.96
C GLU A 2 16.87 -14.22 -9.44
N PHE A 3 17.80 -15.01 -8.89
CA PHE A 3 18.08 -15.01 -7.45
C PHE A 3 18.56 -13.62 -6.98
N CYS A 4 17.90 -13.07 -5.96
CA CYS A 4 18.15 -11.72 -5.45
C CYS A 4 18.51 -11.68 -3.96
N GLY A 5 18.67 -12.84 -3.31
CA GLY A 5 18.97 -12.96 -1.88
C GLY A 5 18.07 -13.98 -1.17
N ALA A 6 18.24 -14.12 0.15
CA ALA A 6 17.55 -15.16 0.94
C ALA A 6 16.01 -15.08 0.85
N GLN A 7 15.46 -13.87 0.65
CA GLN A 7 14.01 -13.65 0.50
C GLN A 7 13.52 -13.83 -0.94
N HIS A 8 14.36 -14.32 -1.87
CA HIS A 8 14.00 -14.50 -3.28
C HIS A 8 12.69 -15.28 -3.45
N ALA A 9 12.51 -16.37 -2.69
CA ALA A 9 11.31 -17.20 -2.74
C ALA A 9 10.03 -16.49 -2.24
N ASN A 10 10.19 -15.39 -1.50
CA ASN A 10 9.09 -14.59 -0.94
C ASN A 10 8.85 -13.28 -1.70
N MET A 11 9.54 -13.06 -2.83
CA MET A 11 9.41 -11.86 -3.64
C MET A 11 8.26 -12.01 -4.67
N GLY A 12 7.05 -12.31 -4.20
CA GLY A 12 5.87 -12.48 -5.05
C GLY A 12 5.36 -11.17 -5.65
N THR A 13 4.80 -11.25 -6.86
CA THR A 13 4.10 -10.16 -7.54
C THR A 13 2.93 -10.73 -8.32
N PHE A 14 1.82 -10.00 -8.32
CA PHE A 14 0.60 -10.39 -9.00
C PHE A 14 0.28 -9.42 -10.13
N ILE A 15 -0.16 -9.97 -11.26
CA ILE A 15 -0.67 -9.22 -12.39
C ILE A 15 -2.13 -9.63 -12.55
N ILE A 16 -3.04 -8.67 -12.35
CA ILE A 16 -4.48 -8.89 -12.47
C ILE A 16 -4.94 -8.30 -13.80
N ALA A 17 -5.33 -9.18 -14.74
CA ALA A 17 -5.82 -8.76 -16.04
C ALA A 17 -7.33 -8.51 -15.97
N GLU A 18 -7.75 -7.27 -16.24
CA GLU A 18 -9.15 -6.85 -16.20
C GLU A 18 -9.61 -6.28 -17.56
N PRO A 19 -10.91 -6.40 -17.89
CA PRO A 19 -11.51 -5.63 -18.99
C PRO A 19 -11.26 -4.14 -18.82
N ARG A 20 -11.06 -3.43 -19.95
CA ARG A 20 -10.65 -2.01 -19.96
C ARG A 20 -11.47 -1.12 -19.03
N ALA A 21 -12.79 -1.23 -19.08
CA ALA A 21 -13.68 -0.41 -18.27
C ALA A 21 -13.47 -0.61 -16.75
N LYS A 22 -13.17 -1.84 -16.32
CA LYS A 22 -12.87 -2.13 -14.91
C LYS A 22 -11.49 -1.62 -14.51
N PHE A 23 -10.49 -1.79 -15.38
CA PHE A 23 -9.16 -1.24 -15.15
C PHE A 23 -9.20 0.29 -15.03
N ASP A 24 -9.92 0.98 -15.91
CA ASP A 24 -10.04 2.44 -15.85
C ASP A 24 -10.71 2.92 -14.55
N ALA A 25 -11.76 2.23 -14.11
CA ALA A 25 -12.41 2.52 -12.83
C ALA A 25 -11.46 2.33 -11.65
N TRP A 26 -10.73 1.20 -11.61
CA TRP A 26 -9.71 0.94 -10.60
C TRP A 26 -8.58 1.97 -10.65
N TRP A 27 -8.08 2.32 -11.83
CA TRP A 27 -7.00 3.29 -11.99
C TRP A 27 -7.39 4.66 -11.44
N ASN A 28 -8.60 5.13 -11.77
CA ASN A 28 -9.10 6.40 -11.26
C ASN A 28 -9.25 6.43 -9.73
N ASP A 29 -9.61 5.30 -9.13
CA ASP A 29 -9.62 5.11 -7.68
C ASP A 29 -8.18 5.13 -7.09
N GLN A 30 -7.24 4.43 -7.72
CA GLN A 30 -5.84 4.41 -7.27
C GLN A 30 -5.14 5.78 -7.35
N LEU A 31 -5.61 6.68 -8.22
CA LEU A 31 -5.13 8.07 -8.29
C LEU A 31 -5.62 8.92 -7.12
N GLN A 32 -6.67 8.51 -6.39
CA GLN A 32 -7.15 9.24 -5.23
C GLN A 32 -6.19 9.10 -4.04
N PRO A 33 -6.10 10.12 -3.17
CA PRO A 33 -5.42 9.97 -1.88
C PRO A 33 -6.16 8.96 -0.98
N ALA A 34 -5.54 8.60 0.15
CA ALA A 34 -6.22 7.81 1.16
C ALA A 34 -7.44 8.56 1.71
N ALA A 35 -8.49 7.81 2.05
CA ALA A 35 -9.65 8.38 2.71
C ALA A 35 -9.27 8.93 4.10
N ALA A 36 -9.88 10.05 4.48
CA ALA A 36 -9.64 10.65 5.79
C ALA A 36 -10.09 9.71 6.93
N ALA A 37 -9.33 9.69 8.02
CA ALA A 37 -9.64 8.89 9.20
C ALA A 37 -10.96 9.32 9.85
N ALA A 38 -12.00 8.50 9.71
CA ALA A 38 -13.35 8.82 10.20
C ALA A 38 -13.59 8.40 11.66
N SER A 39 -13.12 7.22 12.07
CA SER A 39 -13.29 6.70 13.43
C SER A 39 -12.17 7.15 14.38
N ASP A 40 -12.42 7.10 15.68
CA ASP A 40 -11.41 7.48 16.69
C ASP A 40 -10.20 6.53 16.68
N GLU A 41 -10.43 5.26 16.39
CA GLU A 41 -9.36 4.28 16.22
C GLU A 41 -8.52 4.57 14.97
N ALA A 42 -9.16 4.92 13.85
CA ALA A 42 -8.44 5.31 12.64
C ALA A 42 -7.62 6.59 12.85
N LYS A 43 -8.16 7.59 13.56
CA LYS A 43 -7.43 8.83 13.89
C LYS A 43 -6.25 8.55 14.81
N THR A 44 -6.41 7.64 15.77
CA THR A 44 -5.32 7.18 16.64
C THR A 44 -4.24 6.49 15.83
N GLY A 45 -4.63 5.59 14.92
CA GLY A 45 -3.72 4.89 14.01
C GLY A 45 -2.96 5.85 13.08
N GLU A 46 -3.65 6.83 12.48
CA GLU A 46 -3.02 7.88 11.67
C GLU A 46 -2.02 8.69 12.49
N GLY A 47 -2.41 9.13 13.69
CA GLY A 47 -1.52 9.84 14.60
C GLY A 47 -0.29 9.04 15.01
N LEU A 48 -0.43 7.72 15.22
CA LEU A 48 0.70 6.83 15.47
C LEU A 48 1.57 6.70 14.23
N PHE A 49 0.99 6.46 13.06
CA PHE A 49 1.72 6.31 11.81
C PHE A 49 2.60 7.54 11.57
N LEU A 50 2.03 8.75 11.68
CA LEU A 50 2.69 10.02 11.44
C LEU A 50 3.78 10.37 12.46
N LYS A 51 3.70 9.85 13.69
CA LYS A 51 4.67 10.13 14.77
C LYS A 51 5.74 9.06 14.92
N ARG A 52 5.65 7.96 14.18
CA ARG A 52 6.56 6.81 14.28
C ARG A 52 7.40 6.68 13.01
N PRO A 53 8.51 5.90 13.04
CA PRO A 53 9.38 5.73 11.89
C PRO A 53 8.73 5.13 10.63
N CYS A 54 7.46 4.71 10.68
CA CYS A 54 6.70 4.24 9.52
C CYS A 54 6.76 5.25 8.36
N VAL A 55 6.62 6.55 8.66
CA VAL A 55 6.65 7.63 7.64
C VAL A 55 7.98 7.77 6.92
N MET A 56 9.08 7.28 7.52
CA MET A 56 10.40 7.38 6.92
C MET A 56 10.56 6.41 5.74
N CYS A 57 9.87 5.27 5.80
CA CYS A 57 9.96 4.24 4.78
C CYS A 57 8.76 4.23 3.84
N HIS A 58 7.56 4.43 4.38
CA HIS A 58 6.30 4.30 3.66
C HIS A 58 5.62 5.66 3.44
N ARG A 59 4.92 5.77 2.31
CA ARG A 59 4.01 6.90 2.03
C ARG A 59 2.55 6.51 2.23
N ILE A 60 1.73 7.52 2.53
CA ILE A 60 0.27 7.46 2.45
C ILE A 60 -0.18 8.78 1.79
N GLY A 61 -0.68 8.70 0.56
CA GLY A 61 -1.18 9.83 -0.20
C GLY A 61 -2.29 10.56 0.54
N GLY A 62 -2.24 11.89 0.56
CA GLY A 62 -3.16 12.72 1.36
C GLY A 62 -2.67 13.04 2.78
N THR A 63 -1.53 12.50 3.20
CA THR A 63 -0.92 12.80 4.51
C THR A 63 0.49 13.41 4.35
N ALA A 64 1.13 13.78 5.47
CA ALA A 64 2.53 14.21 5.47
C ALA A 64 3.54 13.06 5.27
N ALA A 65 3.10 11.80 5.24
CA ALA A 65 4.00 10.66 5.07
C ALA A 65 4.39 10.47 3.60
N GLY A 66 5.67 10.75 3.30
CA GLY A 66 6.22 10.74 1.94
C GLY A 66 7.33 9.71 1.69
N GLY A 67 7.55 8.74 2.58
CA GLY A 67 8.64 7.77 2.45
C GLY A 67 8.55 6.92 1.17
N THR A 68 9.68 6.71 0.49
CA THR A 68 9.75 5.97 -0.79
C THR A 68 10.69 4.76 -0.76
N VAL A 69 11.24 4.43 0.41
CA VAL A 69 12.15 3.28 0.57
C VAL A 69 11.37 1.96 0.56
N ALA A 70 10.14 1.98 1.04
CA ALA A 70 9.26 0.82 1.13
C ALA A 70 7.95 1.05 0.34
N PRO A 71 7.14 0.00 0.10
CA PRO A 71 5.93 0.11 -0.72
C PRO A 71 4.93 1.15 -0.22
N ASP A 72 4.25 1.81 -1.15
CA ASP A 72 3.14 2.71 -0.87
C ASP A 72 2.03 1.98 -0.09
N LEU A 73 1.48 2.61 0.95
CA LEU A 73 0.40 2.07 1.78
C LEU A 73 -0.95 2.77 1.57
N THR A 74 -1.05 3.76 0.67
CA THR A 74 -2.27 4.56 0.41
C THR A 74 -3.51 3.68 0.25
N HIS A 75 -3.40 2.62 -0.55
CA HIS A 75 -4.49 1.68 -0.85
C HIS A 75 -4.22 0.28 -0.29
N ILE A 76 -3.53 0.17 0.86
CA ILE A 76 -3.14 -1.15 1.41
C ILE A 76 -4.34 -2.07 1.63
N ALA A 77 -5.49 -1.52 2.04
CA ALA A 77 -6.70 -2.29 2.33
C ALA A 77 -7.40 -2.86 1.08
N SER A 78 -7.04 -2.41 -0.14
CA SER A 78 -7.57 -2.99 -1.38
C SER A 78 -6.78 -4.20 -1.87
N ARG A 79 -5.66 -4.54 -1.22
CA ARG A 79 -4.78 -5.64 -1.64
C ARG A 79 -5.32 -6.98 -1.17
N GLN A 80 -5.28 -7.97 -2.07
CA GLN A 80 -5.67 -9.35 -1.77
C GLN A 80 -4.64 -10.09 -0.91
N THR A 81 -3.40 -9.60 -0.88
CA THR A 81 -2.29 -10.23 -0.15
C THR A 81 -1.39 -9.16 0.47
N LEU A 82 -0.72 -9.50 1.58
CA LEU A 82 0.30 -8.68 2.20
C LEU A 82 1.68 -9.37 2.14
N ALA A 83 2.73 -8.62 2.49
CA ALA A 83 4.11 -9.12 2.55
C ALA A 83 4.54 -9.89 1.29
N ALA A 84 4.38 -9.26 0.12
CA ALA A 84 4.75 -9.82 -1.18
C ALA A 84 4.10 -11.19 -1.48
N GLY A 85 2.86 -11.40 -1.04
CA GLY A 85 2.09 -12.62 -1.31
C GLY A 85 2.23 -13.72 -0.27
N THR A 86 2.93 -13.48 0.83
CA THR A 86 3.13 -14.49 1.90
C THR A 86 1.99 -14.50 2.93
N LEU A 87 1.16 -13.46 2.98
CA LEU A 87 -0.04 -13.37 3.82
C LEU A 87 -1.27 -13.11 2.94
N THR A 88 -2.37 -13.80 3.24
CA THR A 88 -3.66 -13.74 2.53
C THR A 88 -4.80 -13.49 3.48
#